data_AF-A0A7Y0GM38-F1
#
_entry.id   AF-A0A7Y0GM38-F1
#
_cell.length_a   1.000
_cell.length_b   1.000
_cell.length_c   1.000
_cell.angle_alpha   90.00
_cell.angle_beta   90.00
_cell.angle_gamma   90.00
#
_symmetry.space_group_name_H-M   'P 1'
#
loop_
_entity.id
_entity.type
_entity.pdbx_description
1 polymer ?
#
loop_
_entity_poly.entity_id
_entity_poly.type
_entity_poly.pdbx_seq_one_letter_code
_entity_poly.pdbx_strand_id
1 'polypeptide(L)'
;ASLLFYVLYSPLAGPFAPTMRRFGLTFLGSPDAALFSTLFLIVWRYAGFYMLLMLVGLQSIPTELYEAARVDGAGRWDTFRRITIPLLRPTLALTTILCVTGSLLAFEQFYILTKGGPDNSTITVVQLIYSMAFQGQNDLGVAGSLSVIVLLALVVVNVVQLRAFRTSDES
;
A
#
# COMPACT_ATOMS: atom_id res chain seq x y z
N ALA A 1 6.79 -10.20 9.25
CA ALA A 1 7.18 -8.77 9.20
C ALA A 1 6.50 -7.95 10.29
N SER A 2 5.16 -7.94 10.39
CA SER A 2 4.43 -7.10 11.36
C SER A 2 4.84 -7.31 12.83
N LEU A 3 4.99 -8.56 13.27
CA LEU A 3 5.46 -8.87 14.64
C LEU A 3 6.91 -8.41 14.90
N LEU A 4 7.78 -8.50 13.89
CA LEU A 4 9.17 -8.01 14.00
C LEU A 4 9.18 -6.50 14.24
N PHE A 5 8.39 -5.75 13.48
CA PHE A 5 8.29 -4.30 13.66
C PHE A 5 7.58 -3.90 14.95
N TYR A 6 6.61 -4.69 15.42
CA TYR A 6 6.01 -4.48 16.74
C TYR A 6 7.06 -4.57 17.85
N VAL A 7 7.95 -5.57 17.79
CA VAL A 7 9.09 -5.67 18.72
C VAL A 7 10.08 -4.51 18.52
N LEU A 8 10.37 -4.15 17.27
CA LEU A 8 11.29 -3.08 16.93
C LEU A 8 10.84 -1.71 17.47
N TYR A 9 9.54 -1.43 17.38
CA TYR A 9 8.93 -0.20 17.86
C TYR A 9 8.55 -0.23 19.35
N SER A 10 8.76 -1.36 20.05
CA SER A 10 8.45 -1.48 21.46
C SER A 10 9.32 -0.54 22.31
N PRO A 11 8.72 0.36 23.11
CA PRO A 11 9.46 1.30 23.97
C PRO A 11 10.09 0.64 25.20
N LEU A 12 9.76 -0.63 25.48
CA LEU A 12 10.24 -1.39 26.64
C LEU A 12 11.34 -2.40 26.28
N ALA A 13 11.21 -3.09 25.14
CA ALA A 13 12.10 -4.19 24.76
C ALA A 13 12.71 -4.04 23.36
N GLY A 14 12.41 -2.97 22.63
CA GLY A 14 12.93 -2.75 21.28
C GLY A 14 14.37 -2.24 21.27
N PRO A 15 15.15 -2.53 20.21
CA PRO A 15 16.50 -2.02 20.04
C PRO A 15 16.55 -0.48 19.99
N PHE A 16 15.45 0.17 19.59
CA PHE A 16 15.33 1.63 19.57
C PHE A 16 14.85 2.25 20.89
N ALA A 17 14.50 1.43 21.89
CA ALA A 17 14.01 1.91 23.18
C ALA A 17 14.94 2.93 23.88
N PRO A 18 16.28 2.76 23.90
CA PRO A 18 17.17 3.74 24.53
C PRO A 18 17.13 5.11 23.83
N THR A 19 17.09 5.11 22.50
CA THR A 19 17.03 6.34 21.69
C THR A 19 15.67 7.03 21.85
N MET A 20 14.58 6.26 21.83
CA MET A 20 13.23 6.76 22.03
C MET A 20 13.06 7.44 23.39
N ARG A 21 13.60 6.83 24.45
CA ARG A 21 13.59 7.42 25.81
C ARG A 21 14.43 8.69 25.90
N ARG A 22 15.59 8.73 25.24
CA ARG A 22 16.48 9.90 25.23
C ARG A 22 15.85 11.13 24.59
N PHE A 23 15.04 10.93 23.54
CA PHE A 23 14.38 12.01 22.80
C PHE A 23 12.90 12.21 23.18
N GLY A 24 12.35 11.39 24.08
CA GLY A 24 10.92 11.46 24.46
C GLY A 24 9.95 11.10 23.31
N LEU A 25 10.43 10.38 22.29
CA LEU A 25 9.64 10.03 21.10
C LEU A 25 9.08 8.61 21.21
N THR A 26 7.83 8.43 20.79
CA THR A 26 7.16 7.11 20.78
C THR A 26 6.60 6.81 19.40
N PHE A 27 6.93 5.66 18.81
CA PHE A 27 6.44 5.25 17.50
C PHE A 27 4.96 4.84 17.50
N LEU A 28 4.43 4.33 18.63
CA LEU A 28 3.01 3.93 18.76
C LEU A 28 2.27 4.68 19.88
N GLY A 29 2.93 5.61 20.56
CA GLY A 29 2.36 6.26 21.75
C GLY A 29 1.42 7.44 21.45
N SER A 30 1.47 8.00 20.24
CA SER A 30 0.60 9.10 19.79
C SER A 30 -0.13 8.75 18.48
N PRO A 31 -1.33 9.32 18.23
CA PRO A 31 -2.14 8.99 17.05
C PRO A 31 -1.36 9.14 15.74
N ASP A 32 -0.71 10.29 15.55
CA ASP A 32 0.05 10.58 14.34
C ASP A 32 1.25 9.65 14.18
N ALA A 33 2.03 9.45 15.25
CA ALA A 33 3.20 8.58 15.18
C ALA A 33 2.82 7.13 14.88
N ALA A 34 1.73 6.63 15.47
CA ALA A 34 1.23 5.28 15.24
C ALA A 34 0.79 5.08 13.79
N LEU A 35 0.08 6.06 13.21
CA LEU A 35 -0.30 6.07 11.80
C LEU A 35 0.94 6.06 10.89
N PHE A 36 1.87 7.00 11.07
CA PHE A 36 3.08 7.09 10.23
C PHE A 36 3.96 5.84 10.34
N SER A 37 4.14 5.31 11.56
CA SER A 37 4.95 4.11 11.79
C SER A 37 4.34 2.86 11.15
N THR A 38 3.01 2.77 11.15
CA THR A 38 2.27 1.68 10.49
C THR A 38 2.32 1.82 8.97
N LEU A 39 2.13 3.03 8.44
CA LEU A 39 2.27 3.31 7.01
C LEU A 39 3.67 2.99 6.49
N PHE A 40 4.72 3.38 7.24
CA PHE A 40 6.10 3.06 6.89
C PHE A 40 6.32 1.54 6.77
N LEU A 41 5.80 0.77 7.73
CA LEU A 41 5.87 -0.70 7.65
C LEU A 41 5.18 -1.22 6.40
N ILE A 42 3.96 -0.74 6.10
CA ILE A 42 3.18 -1.19 4.95
C ILE A 42 3.94 -0.92 3.66
N VAL A 43 4.45 0.31 3.50
CA VAL A 43 5.25 0.70 2.32
C VAL A 43 6.49 -0.18 2.22
N TRP A 44 7.26 -0.35 3.30
CA TRP A 44 8.46 -1.18 3.32
C TRP A 44 8.16 -2.63 2.93
N ARG A 45 7.08 -3.21 3.47
CA ARG A 45 6.68 -4.60 3.21
C ARG A 45 6.37 -4.84 1.73
N TYR A 46 5.67 -3.90 1.09
CA TYR A 46 5.22 -4.06 -0.29
C TYR A 46 6.15 -3.47 -1.34
N ALA A 47 7.12 -2.64 -0.94
CA ALA A 47 8.07 -2.02 -1.84
C ALA A 47 8.79 -3.05 -2.72
N GLY A 48 9.26 -4.16 -2.13
CA GLY A 48 9.95 -5.21 -2.88
C GLY A 48 9.06 -5.87 -3.94
N PHE A 49 7.79 -6.15 -3.61
CA PHE A 49 6.83 -6.75 -4.53
C PHE A 49 6.53 -5.83 -5.72
N TYR A 50 6.23 -4.55 -5.46
CA TYR A 50 5.93 -3.60 -6.54
C TYR A 50 7.16 -3.26 -7.38
N MET A 51 8.35 -3.21 -6.77
CA MET A 51 9.60 -3.04 -7.51
C MET A 51 9.83 -4.19 -8.49
N LEU A 52 9.59 -5.44 -8.07
CA LEU A 52 9.71 -6.61 -8.97
C LEU A 52 8.69 -6.56 -10.11
N LEU A 53 7.44 -6.21 -9.83
CA LEU A 53 6.43 -6.06 -10.88
C LEU A 53 6.83 -5.00 -11.92
N MET A 54 7.29 -3.84 -11.46
CA MET A 54 7.78 -2.78 -12.33
C MET A 54 9.03 -3.19 -13.12
N LEU A 55 9.95 -3.95 -12.52
CA LEU A 55 11.13 -4.48 -13.19
C LEU A 55 10.76 -5.45 -14.32
N VAL A 56 9.80 -6.35 -14.09
CA VAL A 56 9.29 -7.25 -15.13
C VAL A 56 8.65 -6.44 -16.27
N GLY A 57 7.87 -5.40 -15.94
CA GLY A 57 7.34 -4.48 -16.95
C GLY A 57 8.43 -3.80 -17.77
N LEU A 58 9.48 -3.29 -17.10
CA LEU A 58 10.62 -2.66 -17.76
C LEU A 58 11.37 -3.62 -18.70
N GLN A 59 11.53 -4.87 -18.29
CA GLN A 59 12.20 -5.91 -19.09
C GLN A 59 11.40 -6.30 -20.36
N SER A 60 10.09 -6.04 -20.39
CA SER A 60 9.28 -6.28 -21.58
C SER A 60 9.48 -5.24 -22.70
N ILE A 61 10.13 -4.10 -22.39
CA ILE A 61 10.37 -3.04 -23.35
C ILE A 61 11.62 -3.38 -24.20
N PRO A 62 11.50 -3.48 -25.54
CA PRO A 62 12.64 -3.77 -26.41
C PRO A 62 13.75 -2.72 -26.28
N THR A 63 15.00 -3.18 -26.14
CA THR A 63 16.18 -2.29 -26.02
C THR A 63 16.39 -1.42 -27.25
N GLU A 64 15.96 -1.89 -28.43
CA GLU A 64 16.06 -1.19 -29.72
C GLU A 64 15.40 0.19 -29.70
N LEU A 65 14.30 0.36 -28.96
CA LEU A 65 13.61 1.66 -28.82
C LEU A 65 14.48 2.69 -28.08
N TYR A 66 15.28 2.23 -27.11
CA TYR A 66 16.21 3.08 -26.38
C TYR A 66 17.43 3.45 -27.24
N GLU A 67 17.87 2.55 -28.12
CA GLU A 67 18.96 2.81 -29.06
C GLU A 67 18.53 3.81 -30.14
N ALA A 68 17.34 3.62 -30.72
CA ALA A 68 16.75 4.56 -31.67
C ALA A 68 16.62 5.96 -31.07
N ALA A 69 16.10 6.07 -29.84
CA ALA A 69 15.98 7.35 -29.15
C ALA A 69 17.33 8.05 -28.94
N ARG A 70 18.41 7.29 -28.72
CA ARG A 70 19.77 7.82 -28.59
C ARG A 70 20.33 8.31 -29.93
N VAL A 71 20.03 7.62 -31.02
CA VAL A 71 20.41 8.06 -32.39
C VAL A 71 19.68 9.35 -32.76
N ASP A 72 18.40 9.47 -32.38
CA ASP A 72 17.57 10.67 -32.58
C ASP A 72 17.94 11.84 -31.63
N GLY A 73 18.93 11.67 -30.76
CA GLY A 73 19.39 12.70 -29.84
C GLY A 73 18.45 13.00 -28.66
N ALA A 74 17.49 12.12 -28.37
CA ALA A 74 16.57 12.30 -27.24
C ALA A 74 17.31 12.20 -25.90
N GLY A 75 17.04 13.15 -25.00
CA GLY A 75 17.59 13.16 -23.64
C GLY A 75 16.92 12.13 -22.73
N ARG A 76 17.56 11.79 -21.60
CA ARG A 76 17.07 10.78 -20.63
C ARG A 76 15.64 11.04 -20.14
N TRP A 77 15.27 12.31 -19.97
CA TRP A 77 13.93 12.71 -19.54
C TRP A 77 12.88 12.52 -20.64
N ASP A 78 13.23 12.84 -21.89
CA ASP A 78 12.37 12.60 -23.06
C ASP A 78 12.16 11.10 -23.29
N THR A 79 13.23 10.30 -23.23
CA THR A 79 13.14 8.84 -23.30
C THR A 79 12.23 8.27 -22.20
N PHE A 80 12.41 8.72 -20.95
CA PHE A 80 11.58 8.26 -19.84
C PHE A 80 10.10 8.60 -20.05
N ARG A 81 9.78 9.85 -20.40
CA ARG A 81 8.39 10.30 -20.52
C ARG A 81 7.68 9.80 -21.79
N ARG A 82 8.41 9.65 -22.90
CA ARG A 82 7.84 9.32 -24.22
C ARG A 82 7.94 7.84 -24.58
N ILE A 83 8.87 7.10 -23.99
CA ILE A 83 9.08 5.67 -24.29
C ILE A 83 8.75 4.83 -23.05
N THR A 84 9.46 5.08 -21.94
CA THR A 84 9.34 4.22 -20.75
C THR A 84 7.96 4.32 -20.11
N ILE A 85 7.45 5.51 -19.78
CA ILE A 85 6.13 5.66 -19.13
C ILE A 85 4.99 5.08 -19.99
N PRO A 86 4.87 5.40 -21.29
CA PRO A 86 3.77 4.90 -22.12
C PRO A 86 3.80 3.38 -22.26
N LEU A 87 4.97 2.79 -22.50
CA LEU A 87 5.10 1.33 -22.65
C LEU A 87 4.97 0.59 -21.31
N LEU A 88 5.26 1.25 -20.18
CA LEU A 88 4.99 0.73 -18.85
C LEU A 88 3.54 0.89 -18.39
N ARG A 89 2.67 1.61 -19.13
CA ARG A 89 1.28 1.87 -18.70
C ARG A 89 0.53 0.60 -18.26
N PRO A 90 0.60 -0.55 -18.96
CA PRO A 90 -0.10 -1.75 -18.52
C PRO A 90 0.40 -2.26 -17.16
N THR A 91 1.71 -2.25 -16.94
CA THR A 91 2.32 -2.66 -15.67
C THR A 91 2.02 -1.66 -14.55
N LEU A 92 2.02 -0.36 -14.85
CA LEU A 92 1.64 0.70 -13.91
C LEU A 92 0.17 0.58 -13.51
N ALA A 93 -0.71 0.29 -14.46
CA ALA A 93 -2.12 0.05 -14.21
C ALA A 93 -2.33 -1.11 -13.25
N LEU A 94 -1.73 -2.28 -13.55
CA LEU A 94 -1.78 -3.45 -12.69
C LEU A 94 -1.25 -3.17 -11.28
N THR A 95 -0.08 -2.52 -11.20
CA THR A 95 0.56 -2.19 -9.91
C THR A 95 -0.31 -1.24 -9.09
N THR A 96 -0.92 -0.24 -9.72
CA THR A 96 -1.80 0.73 -9.06
C THR A 96 -3.08 0.07 -8.54
N ILE A 97 -3.67 -0.82 -9.33
CA ILE A 97 -4.85 -1.59 -8.94
C ILE A 97 -4.55 -2.46 -7.72
N LEU A 98 -3.43 -3.19 -7.74
CA LEU A 98 -3.01 -4.03 -6.62
C LEU A 98 -2.67 -3.20 -5.38
N CYS A 99 -2.06 -2.02 -5.55
CA CYS A 99 -1.74 -1.10 -4.46
C CYS A 99 -2.98 -0.55 -3.77
N VAL A 100 -3.95 -0.06 -4.55
CA VAL A 100 -5.20 0.49 -3.99
C VAL A 100 -6.04 -0.61 -3.33
N THR A 101 -6.18 -1.76 -4.00
CA THR A 101 -6.88 -2.92 -3.44
C THR A 101 -6.24 -3.40 -2.15
N GLY A 102 -4.90 -3.54 -2.13
CA GLY A 102 -4.15 -3.93 -0.93
C GLY A 102 -4.27 -2.93 0.22
N SER A 103 -4.32 -1.63 -0.09
CA SER A 103 -4.47 -0.56 0.91
C SER A 103 -5.87 -0.55 1.53
N LEU A 104 -6.92 -0.74 0.73
CA LEU A 104 -8.31 -0.84 1.20
C LEU A 104 -8.52 -2.06 2.12
N LEU A 105 -7.86 -3.17 1.82
CA LEU A 105 -7.92 -4.41 2.59
C LEU A 105 -6.89 -4.48 3.72
N ALA A 106 -6.07 -3.45 3.91
CA ALA A 106 -5.04 -3.45 4.94
C ALA A 106 -5.69 -3.45 6.34
N PHE A 107 -5.57 -4.57 7.04
CA PHE A 107 -6.07 -4.72 8.40
C PHE A 107 -5.01 -5.31 9.33
N GLU A 108 -4.31 -6.35 8.89
CA GLU A 108 -3.41 -7.11 9.76
C GLU A 108 -2.30 -6.23 10.36
N GLN A 109 -1.77 -5.29 9.59
CA GLN A 109 -0.67 -4.42 10.02
C GLN A 109 -1.14 -3.48 11.12
N PHE A 110 -2.27 -2.82 10.89
CA PHE A 110 -2.92 -1.94 11.87
C PHE A 110 -3.29 -2.71 13.12
N TYR A 111 -3.91 -3.88 12.96
CA TYR A 111 -4.32 -4.72 14.07
C TYR A 111 -3.14 -5.25 14.91
N ILE A 112 -2.08 -5.76 14.29
CA ILE A 112 -0.90 -6.29 15.00
C ILE A 112 -0.12 -5.18 15.71
N LEU A 113 0.12 -4.05 15.03
CA LEU A 113 0.94 -2.99 15.58
C LEU A 113 0.21 -2.21 16.67
N THR A 114 -1.01 -1.77 16.37
CA THR A 114 -1.69 -0.73 17.16
C THR A 114 -3.02 -1.18 17.75
N LYS A 115 -3.58 -2.29 17.26
CA LYS A 115 -4.95 -2.73 17.57
C LYS A 115 -6.00 -1.64 17.34
N GLY A 116 -5.76 -0.71 16.42
CA GLY A 116 -6.65 0.44 16.16
C GLY A 116 -6.37 1.69 16.99
N GLY A 117 -5.42 1.65 17.92
CA GLY A 117 -5.06 2.79 18.74
C GLY A 117 -3.90 3.65 18.20
N PRO A 118 -3.49 4.66 18.98
CA PRO A 118 -4.20 5.21 20.13
C PRO A 118 -5.44 6.03 19.70
N ASP A 119 -6.45 6.10 20.57
CA ASP A 119 -7.71 6.84 20.34
C ASP A 119 -8.45 6.51 19.04
N ASN A 120 -8.53 5.21 18.69
CA ASN A 120 -9.20 4.71 17.48
C ASN A 120 -8.66 5.28 16.14
N SER A 121 -7.54 6.01 16.17
CA SER A 121 -7.00 6.75 15.02
C SER A 121 -6.51 5.87 13.88
N THR A 122 -6.27 4.58 14.14
CA THR A 122 -5.72 3.62 13.17
C THR A 122 -6.71 2.49 12.83
N ILE A 123 -7.97 2.59 13.26
CA ILE A 123 -9.00 1.61 12.93
C ILE A 123 -9.29 1.65 11.43
N THR A 124 -9.14 0.50 10.78
CA THR A 124 -9.56 0.32 9.39
C THR A 124 -10.96 -0.27 9.29
N VAL A 125 -11.61 -0.10 8.14
CA VAL A 125 -12.96 -0.64 7.91
C VAL A 125 -12.99 -2.16 8.08
N VAL A 126 -11.97 -2.85 7.59
CA VAL A 126 -11.84 -4.32 7.74
C VAL A 126 -11.62 -4.70 9.21
N GLN A 127 -10.88 -3.90 9.97
CA GLN A 127 -10.73 -4.12 11.41
C GLN A 127 -12.07 -3.95 12.16
N LEU A 128 -12.87 -2.95 11.78
CA LEU A 128 -14.22 -2.75 12.34
C LEU A 128 -15.10 -3.99 12.11
N ILE A 129 -15.13 -4.49 10.87
CA ILE A 129 -15.85 -5.72 10.50
C ILE A 129 -15.37 -6.90 11.36
N TYR A 130 -14.06 -7.08 11.48
CA TYR A 130 -13.48 -8.16 12.28
C TYR A 130 -13.88 -8.05 13.76
N SER A 131 -13.86 -6.85 14.32
CA SER A 131 -14.23 -6.62 15.73
C SER A 131 -15.71 -6.94 15.99
N MET A 132 -16.60 -6.55 15.09
CA MET A 132 -18.05 -6.85 15.19
C MET A 132 -18.32 -8.35 15.03
N ALA A 133 -17.60 -9.02 14.14
CA ALA A 133 -17.76 -10.45 13.88
C ALA A 133 -17.25 -11.34 15.01
N PHE A 134 -16.13 -10.96 15.65
CA PHE A 134 -15.37 -11.91 16.48
C PHE A 134 -14.90 -11.38 17.85
N GLN A 135 -14.98 -10.07 18.13
CA GLN A 135 -14.43 -9.48 19.37
C GLN A 135 -15.46 -8.81 20.29
N GLY A 136 -16.71 -8.67 19.83
CA GLY A 136 -17.83 -8.13 20.60
C GLY A 136 -18.99 -9.14 20.70
N GLN A 137 -20.13 -8.77 20.10
CA GLN A 137 -21.41 -9.47 20.18
C GLN A 137 -21.55 -10.71 19.28
N ASN A 138 -20.56 -11.03 18.44
CA ASN A 138 -20.68 -12.01 17.34
C ASN A 138 -21.84 -11.70 16.39
N ASP A 139 -22.01 -10.42 16.07
CA ASP A 139 -23.07 -9.94 15.16
C ASP A 139 -22.68 -10.18 13.70
N LEU A 140 -22.70 -11.46 13.30
CA LEU A 140 -22.32 -11.91 11.96
C LEU A 140 -23.20 -11.28 10.87
N GLY A 141 -24.46 -10.92 11.19
CA GLY A 141 -25.36 -10.24 10.26
C GLY A 141 -24.88 -8.83 9.92
N VAL A 142 -24.45 -8.04 10.90
CA VAL A 142 -23.93 -6.68 10.70
C VAL A 142 -22.55 -6.73 10.06
N ALA A 143 -21.66 -7.62 10.51
CA ALA A 143 -20.35 -7.80 9.89
C ALA A 143 -20.47 -8.24 8.42
N GLY A 144 -21.43 -9.12 8.12
CA GLY A 144 -21.73 -9.58 6.77
C GLY A 144 -22.21 -8.44 5.85
N SER A 145 -23.14 -7.60 6.32
CA SER A 145 -23.65 -6.47 5.52
C SER A 145 -22.55 -5.43 5.25
N LEU A 146 -21.74 -5.10 6.25
CA LEU A 146 -20.57 -4.23 6.08
C LEU A 146 -19.55 -4.81 5.10
N SER A 147 -19.31 -6.13 5.14
CA SER A 147 -18.42 -6.80 4.19
C SER A 147 -18.90 -6.68 2.74
N VAL A 148 -20.21 -6.81 2.52
CA VAL A 148 -20.82 -6.62 1.18
C VAL A 148 -20.66 -5.17 0.72
N ILE A 149 -20.84 -4.19 1.60
CA ILE A 149 -20.64 -2.77 1.26
C ILE A 149 -19.19 -2.51 0.86
N VAL A 150 -18.23 -3.03 1.63
CA VAL A 150 -16.80 -2.90 1.30
C VAL A 150 -16.47 -3.58 -0.02
N LEU A 151 -17.03 -4.77 -0.27
CA LEU A 151 -16.86 -5.47 -1.54
C LEU A 151 -17.38 -4.63 -2.71
N LEU A 152 -18.57 -4.06 -2.60
CA LEU A 152 -19.14 -3.18 -3.64
C LEU A 152 -18.26 -1.95 -3.86
N ALA A 153 -17.81 -1.29 -2.80
CA ALA A 153 -16.90 -0.15 -2.91
C ALA A 153 -15.59 -0.53 -3.61
N LEU A 154 -15.01 -1.68 -3.28
CA LEU A 154 -13.79 -2.19 -3.88
C LEU A 154 -13.97 -2.52 -5.37
N VAL A 155 -15.10 -3.12 -5.75
CA VAL A 155 -15.46 -3.38 -7.16
C VAL A 155 -15.60 -2.07 -7.92
N VAL A 156 -16.30 -1.08 -7.36
CA VAL A 156 -16.45 0.24 -8.00
C VAL A 156 -15.10 0.89 -8.23
N VAL A 157 -14.23 0.92 -7.21
CA VAL A 157 -12.88 1.49 -7.33
C VAL A 157 -12.06 0.76 -8.40
N ASN A 158 -12.07 -0.57 -8.39
CA ASN A 158 -11.33 -1.36 -9.38
C ASN A 158 -11.84 -1.14 -10.81
N VAL A 159 -13.15 -1.08 -11.02
CA VAL A 159 -13.75 -0.82 -12.34
C VAL A 159 -13.38 0.59 -12.83
N VAL A 160 -13.41 1.59 -11.96
CA VAL A 160 -13.00 2.96 -12.30
C VAL A 160 -11.52 2.99 -12.68
N GLN A 161 -10.65 2.34 -11.92
CA GLN A 161 -9.22 2.24 -12.25
C GLN A 161 -8.99 1.56 -13.59
N LEU A 162 -9.63 0.41 -13.85
CA LEU A 162 -9.52 -0.30 -15.12
C LEU A 162 -9.99 0.55 -16.30
N ARG A 163 -11.10 1.28 -16.17
CA ARG A 163 -11.57 2.19 -17.23
C ARG A 163 -10.61 3.34 -17.48
N ALA A 164 -10.10 3.97 -16.42
CA ALA A 164 -9.15 5.08 -16.53
C ALA A 164 -7.86 4.67 -17.28
N PHE A 165 -7.36 3.45 -17.04
CA PHE A 165 -6.18 2.95 -17.74
C PHE A 165 -6.46 2.47 -19.17
N ARG A 166 -7.67 1.95 -19.49
CA ARG A 166 -8.03 1.48 -20.85
C ARG A 166 -8.20 2.61 -21.87
N THR A 167 -8.72 3.78 -21.47
CA THR A 167 -8.88 4.94 -22.38
C THR A 167 -7.55 5.47 -22.95
N SER A 168 -6.41 5.08 -22.35
CA SER A 168 -5.08 5.49 -22.80
C SER A 168 -4.54 4.70 -24.00
N ASP A 169 -5.18 3.60 -24.40
CA ASP A 169 -4.80 2.77 -25.55
C ASP A 169 -5.52 3.17 -26.86
N GLU A 170 -6.56 4.01 -26.78
CA GLU A 170 -7.39 4.44 -27.93
C GLU A 170 -7.07 5.86 -28.45
N SER A 171 -6.04 6.54 -27.91
CA SER A 171 -5.65 7.91 -28.28
C SER A 171 -4.27 8.01 -28.90
#